data_AF-A0A970ZDX6-F1
#
_entry.id   AF-A0A970ZDX6-F1
#
_cell.length_a   1.000
_cell.length_b   1.000
_cell.length_c   1.000
_cell.angle_alpha   90.00
_cell.angle_beta   90.00
_cell.angle_gamma   90.00
#
_symmetry.space_group_name_H-M   'P 1'
#
loop_
_entity.id
_entity.type
_entity.pdbx_description
1 polymer ?
#
loop_
_entity_poly.entity_id
_entity_poly.type
_entity_poly.pdbx_seq_one_letter_code
_entity_poly.pdbx_strand_id
1 'polypeptide(L)' 'MEFEKIYKLYFKDVYIFLYSLSQNKAVAEDITQDTFLKAMKNIHTFDGRKEIKAWLFTIALT' A
#
# COMPACT_ATOMS: atom_id res chain seq x y z
N MET A 1 6.61 10.63 10.85
CA MET A 1 7.40 11.36 9.84
C MET A 1 7.96 10.47 8.73
N GLU A 2 8.52 9.29 9.01
CA GLU A 2 9.10 8.43 7.94
C GLU A 2 8.02 7.66 7.14
N PHE A 3 7.09 7.00 7.83
CA PHE A 3 5.98 6.29 7.16
C PHE A 3 5.04 7.23 6.40
N GLU A 4 4.86 8.46 6.88
CA GLU A 4 4.07 9.49 6.19
C GLU A 4 4.65 9.82 4.80
N LYS A 5 5.99 9.81 4.65
CA LYS A 5 6.63 9.99 3.33
C LYS A 5 6.32 8.82 2.42
N ILE A 6 6.38 7.59 2.94
CA ILE A 6 6.02 6.37 2.19
C ILE A 6 4.56 6.48 1.72
N TYR A 7 3.65 6.84 2.62
CA TYR A 7 2.24 7.04 2.27
C TYR A 7 2.08 8.09 1.16
N LYS A 8 2.67 9.29 1.31
CA LYS A 8 2.56 10.36 0.30
C LYS A 8 3.16 9.97 -1.05
N LEU A 9 4.24 9.20 -1.06
CA LEU A 9 4.91 8.76 -2.29
C LEU A 9 4.13 7.66 -3.03
N TYR A 10 3.55 6.70 -2.30
CA TYR A 10 3.03 5.47 -2.92
C TYR A 10 1.51 5.35 -2.90
N PHE A 11 0.78 6.18 -2.15
CA PHE A 11 -0.67 6.08 -2.04
C PHE A 11 -1.37 6.08 -3.40
N LYS A 12 -1.01 7.04 -4.27
CA LYS A 12 -1.63 7.16 -5.59
C LYS A 12 -1.38 5.94 -6.47
N ASP A 13 -0.17 5.40 -6.44
CA ASP A 13 0.21 4.23 -7.24
C ASP A 13 -0.52 2.97 -6.78
N VAL A 14 -0.59 2.75 -5.45
CA VAL A 14 -1.31 1.62 -4.85
C VAL A 14 -2.81 1.74 -5.14
N TYR A 15 -3.38 2.93 -4.98
CA TYR A 15 -4.78 3.20 -5.28
C TYR A 15 -5.13 2.93 -6.75
N ILE A 16 -4.34 3.44 -7.70
CA ILE A 16 -4.59 3.24 -9.15
C ILE A 16 -4.53 1.76 -9.50
N PHE A 17 -3.55 1.02 -8.96
CA PHE A 17 -3.45 -0.41 -9.15
C PHE A 17 -4.69 -1.14 -8.62
N LEU A 18 -5.08 -0.89 -7.37
CA LEU A 18 -6.25 -1.52 -6.76
C LEU A 18 -7.55 -1.14 -7.46
N TYR A 19 -7.68 0.11 -7.91
CA TYR A 19 -8.81 0.56 -8.72
C TYR A 19 -8.87 -0.16 -10.08
N SER A 20 -7.72 -0.41 -10.71
CA SER A 20 -7.68 -1.17 -11.95
C SER A 20 -8.17 -2.62 -11.79
N LEU A 21 -8.03 -3.20 -10.59
CA LEU A 21 -8.49 -4.55 -10.27
C LEU A 21 -9.96 -4.56 -9.83
N SER A 22 -10.36 -3.64 -8.96
CA SER A 22 -11.72 -3.62 -8.41
C SER A 22 -12.75 -2.99 -9.35
N GLN A 23 -12.32 -2.10 -10.26
CA GLN A 23 -13.16 -1.23 -11.09
C GLN A 23 -14.23 -0.47 -10.27
N ASN A 24 -14.00 -0.33 -8.97
CA ASN A 24 -14.92 0.28 -8.02
C ASN A 24 -14.14 1.20 -7.08
N LYS A 25 -14.51 2.47 -7.08
CA LYS A 25 -13.83 3.51 -6.31
C LYS A 25 -13.86 3.23 -4.81
N ALA A 26 -15.03 2.92 -4.25
CA ALA A 26 -15.17 2.70 -2.81
C ALA A 26 -14.36 1.48 -2.36
N VAL A 27 -14.40 0.40 -3.14
CA VAL A 27 -13.60 -0.81 -2.85
C VAL A 27 -12.10 -0.52 -2.96
N ALA A 28 -11.68 0.24 -3.97
CA ALA A 28 -10.27 0.61 -4.13
C ALA A 28 -9.77 1.48 -2.97
N GLU A 29 -10.56 2.47 -2.54
CA GLU A 29 -10.23 3.32 -1.39
C GLU A 29 -10.10 2.49 -0.11
N ASP A 30 -11.03 1.57 0.15
CA ASP A 30 -11.04 0.71 1.33
C ASP A 30 -9.81 -0.22 1.38
N ILE A 31 -9.54 -0.96 0.29
CA ILE A 31 -8.38 -1.86 0.22
C ILE A 31 -7.07 -1.07 0.30
N THR A 32 -7.01 0.13 -0.28
CA THR A 32 -5.82 0.99 -0.16
C THR A 32 -5.57 1.37 1.30
N GLN A 33 -6.62 1.80 2.02
CA GLN A 33 -6.49 2.15 3.44
C GLN A 33 -6.03 0.94 4.27
N ASP A 34 -6.66 -0.22 4.10
CA ASP A 34 -6.28 -1.44 4.81
C ASP A 34 -4.82 -1.84 4.51
N THR A 35 -4.39 -1.72 3.25
CA THR A 35 -3.01 -1.98 2.83
C THR A 35 -2.01 -1.10 3.61
N PHE A 36 -2.24 0.21 3.68
CA PHE A 36 -1.34 1.11 4.40
C PHE A 36 -1.41 0.93 5.92
N LEU A 37 -2.56 0.56 6.48
CA LEU A 37 -2.68 0.22 7.90
C LEU A 37 -1.91 -1.06 8.24
N LYS A 38 -2.02 -2.11 7.42
CA LYS A 38 -1.23 -3.34 7.53
C LYS A 38 0.26 -3.05 7.36
N ALA A 39 0.64 -2.23 6.39
CA ALA A 39 2.03 -1.83 6.17
C ALA A 39 2.59 -1.05 7.35
N MET A 40 1.82 -0.13 7.94
CA MET A 40 2.25 0.62 9.12
C MET A 40 2.51 -0.31 10.32
N LYS A 41 1.65 -1.31 10.53
CA LYS A 41 1.83 -2.32 11.59
C LYS A 41 3.07 -3.20 11.35
N ASN A 42 3.38 -3.51 10.09
CA ASN A 42 4.44 -4.43 9.71
C ASN A 42 5.72 -3.73 9.22
N ILE A 43 5.83 -2.41 9.29
CA ILE A 43 6.99 -1.68 8.74
C ILE A 43 8.33 -2.12 9.34
N HIS A 44 8.31 -2.59 10.59
CA HIS A 44 9.47 -3.13 11.28
C HIS A 44 9.98 -4.47 10.70
N THR A 45 9.17 -5.17 9.89
CA THR A 45 9.56 -6.41 9.19
C THR A 45 10.11 -6.16 7.79
N PHE A 46 10.04 -4.91 7.32
CA PHE A 46 10.62 -4.53 6.04
C PHE A 46 12.15 -4.50 6.14
N ASP A 47 12.80 -5.45 5.48
CA ASP A 47 14.25 -5.66 5.54
C ASP A 47 15.04 -4.87 4.48
N GLY A 48 14.35 -4.04 3.68
CA GLY A 48 14.95 -3.22 2.62
C GLY A 48 15.44 -4.00 1.40
N ARG A 49 15.27 -5.33 1.35
CA ARG A 49 15.73 -6.14 0.21
C ARG A 49 14.82 -6.03 -1.00
N LYS A 50 13.52 -5.79 -0.76
CA LYS A 50 12.52 -5.54 -1.80
C LYS A 50 12.29 -4.04 -1.93
N GLU A 51 12.01 -3.59 -3.15
CA GLU A 51 11.47 -2.24 -3.34
C GLU A 51 10.20 -2.06 -2.52
N ILE A 52 10.08 -0.91 -1.85
CA ILE A 52 8.95 -0.64 -0.97
C ILE A 52 7.61 -0.68 -1.70
N LYS A 53 7.59 -0.32 -2.98
CA LYS A 53 6.41 -0.44 -3.85
C LYS A 53 5.99 -1.90 -4.04
N ALA A 54 6.95 -2.79 -4.33
CA ALA A 54 6.69 -4.22 -4.46
C ALA A 54 6.22 -4.85 -3.14
N TRP A 55 6.78 -4.38 -2.01
CA TRP A 55 6.35 -4.80 -0.68
C TRP A 55 4.93 -4.35 -0.36
N LEU A 56 4.56 -3.10 -0.67
CA LEU A 56 3.18 -2.60 -0.52
C LEU A 56 2.18 -3.40 -1.36
N PHE A 57 2.53 -3.77 -2.60
CA PHE A 57 1.68 -4.63 -3.41
C PHE A 57 1.56 -6.05 -2.86
N THR A 58 2.60 -6.58 -2.21
CA THR A 58 2.51 -7.87 -1.53
C THR A 58 1.47 -7.81 -0.41
N ILE A 59 1.46 -6.72 0.37
CA ILE A 59 0.50 -6.51 1.46
C ILE A 59 -0.92 -6.34 0.92
N ALA A 60 -1.08 -5.64 -0.19
CA ALA A 60 -2.38 -5.42 -0.82
C ALA A 60 -3.04 -6.70 -1.32
N LEU A 61 -2.24 -7.74 -1.58
CA LEU A 61 -2.67 -9.05 -2.08
C LEU A 61 -2.80 -10.12 -0.97
N THR A 62 -2.49 -9.77 0.29
CA THR A 62 -2.66 -10.62 1.49
C THR A 62 -3.89 -10.25 2.30
#